data_AF-A0A6H5FVD0-F1
#
_entry.id   AF-A0A6H5FVD0-F1
#
_cell.length_a   1.000
_cell.length_b   1.000
_cell.length_c   1.000
_cell.angle_alpha   90.00
_cell.angle_beta   90.00
_cell.angle_gamma   90.00
#
_symmetry.space_group_name_H-M   'P 1'
#
loop_
_entity.id
_entity.type
_entity.pdbx_description
1 polymer ?
#
loop_
_entity_poly.entity_id
_entity_poly.type
_entity_poly.pdbx_seq_one_letter_code
_entity_poly.pdbx_strand_id
1 'polypeptide(L)'
;MKKFATLNRKLVLARSRRWFLLKCRTGGVYPNHIMQNFNCVHNVARFSGGYAGQSQRLIKRFKRDLLNLEIRATIGSLHRLKKDMDNVRMWLRSNLPAALVDSFLAGQCRFGERFFDSQNLALNSKFRKLQREQTDRVKRANGAFLVNLTDVRVPPQVEGILGLSGTVNLPYNSKNLPIVDLITDVEMLVGGITDEEQRRAVRSEAATIIRNGISRYRNAPDSHLENSVRSARAFLREHPELILVRSDKGNSSVLMMKSDYDEKMDAMLDDEVVYRPQRANPTAGLQKKCNEMVDHLVTLGCVDKWKCDQYKTHNAVAPKIYGLPKCHKPNVPLRPIVSGIGSPGVQLSRLVKQLLVPLKALSSYDVVNSYAFQ
;
A
#
# COMPACT_ATOMS: atom_id res chain seq x y z
N MET A 1 -40.18 -4.71 -42.19
CA MET A 1 -40.31 -5.14 -40.78
C MET A 1 -39.15 -6.04 -40.29
N LYS A 2 -38.82 -7.18 -40.92
CA LYS A 2 -37.70 -8.06 -40.49
C LYS A 2 -36.35 -7.34 -40.36
N LYS A 3 -35.97 -6.52 -41.36
CA LYS A 3 -34.74 -5.69 -41.34
C LYS A 3 -34.68 -4.76 -40.11
N PHE A 4 -35.81 -4.14 -39.75
CA PHE A 4 -35.91 -3.27 -38.57
C PHE A 4 -35.71 -4.05 -37.27
N ALA A 5 -36.33 -5.22 -37.13
CA ALA A 5 -36.17 -6.07 -35.95
C ALA A 5 -34.71 -6.54 -35.76
N THR A 6 -34.01 -6.88 -36.86
CA THR A 6 -32.59 -7.24 -36.83
C THR A 6 -31.71 -6.05 -36.43
N LEU A 7 -31.99 -4.86 -36.96
CA LEU A 7 -31.27 -3.63 -36.59
C LEU A 7 -31.53 -3.27 -35.11
N ASN A 8 -32.75 -3.41 -34.63
CA ASN A 8 -33.12 -3.17 -33.23
C ASN A 8 -32.33 -4.09 -32.27
N ARG A 9 -32.22 -5.39 -32.59
CA ARG A 9 -31.37 -6.34 -31.83
C ARG A 9 -29.90 -5.90 -31.80
N LYS A 10 -29.34 -5.54 -32.96
CA LYS A 10 -27.95 -5.04 -33.05
C LYS A 10 -27.74 -3.75 -32.26
N LEU A 11 -28.71 -2.85 -32.29
CA LEU A 11 -28.70 -1.60 -31.53
C LEU A 11 -28.67 -1.88 -30.03
N VAL A 12 -29.54 -2.76 -29.54
CA VAL A 12 -29.59 -3.11 -28.11
C VAL A 12 -28.28 -3.75 -27.66
N LEU A 13 -27.72 -4.70 -28.42
CA LEU A 13 -26.41 -5.28 -28.10
C LEU A 13 -25.30 -4.24 -28.03
N ALA A 14 -25.27 -3.28 -28.96
CA ALA A 14 -24.30 -2.19 -28.94
C ALA A 14 -24.52 -1.24 -27.74
N ARG A 15 -25.77 -1.01 -27.32
CA ARG A 15 -26.09 -0.22 -26.11
C ARG A 15 -25.61 -0.92 -24.85
N SER A 16 -25.88 -2.22 -24.71
CA SER A 16 -25.43 -3.05 -23.59
C SER A 16 -23.89 -3.14 -23.53
N ARG A 17 -23.22 -3.28 -24.69
CA ARG A 17 -21.75 -3.24 -24.78
C ARG A 17 -21.20 -1.89 -24.31
N ARG A 18 -21.77 -0.77 -24.78
CA ARG A 18 -21.36 0.58 -24.34
C ARG A 18 -21.51 0.72 -22.82
N TRP A 19 -22.65 0.30 -22.28
CA TRP A 19 -22.91 0.35 -20.84
C TRP A 19 -21.86 -0.44 -20.05
N PHE A 20 -21.55 -1.67 -20.48
CA PHE A 20 -20.55 -2.52 -19.83
C PHE A 20 -19.14 -1.91 -19.89
N LEU A 21 -18.71 -1.39 -21.04
CA LEU A 21 -17.38 -0.78 -21.19
C LEU A 21 -17.24 0.51 -20.35
N LEU A 22 -18.31 1.32 -20.25
CA LEU A 22 -18.31 2.51 -19.39
C LEU A 22 -18.24 2.10 -17.91
N LYS A 23 -18.97 1.06 -17.49
CA LYS A 23 -18.87 0.47 -16.14
C LYS A 23 -17.47 -0.04 -15.84
N CYS A 24 -16.82 -0.71 -16.79
CA CYS A 24 -15.43 -1.14 -16.70
C CYS A 24 -14.48 0.05 -16.47
N ARG A 25 -14.66 1.13 -17.26
CA ARG A 25 -13.87 2.37 -17.11
C ARG A 25 -14.04 3.02 -15.74
N THR A 26 -15.27 3.14 -15.24
CA THR A 26 -15.53 3.73 -13.92
C THR A 26 -15.03 2.85 -12.78
N GLY A 27 -15.08 1.52 -12.95
CA GLY A 27 -14.60 0.56 -11.96
C GLY A 27 -13.09 0.30 -11.99
N GLY A 28 -12.36 0.86 -12.95
CA GLY A 28 -10.93 0.59 -13.12
C GLY A 28 -10.61 -0.87 -13.51
N VAL A 29 -11.59 -1.59 -14.07
CA VAL A 29 -11.49 -3.02 -14.45
C VAL A 29 -11.40 -3.12 -15.97
N TYR A 30 -10.64 -4.09 -16.48
CA TYR A 30 -10.48 -4.30 -17.92
C TYR A 30 -11.13 -5.62 -18.39
N PRO A 31 -11.83 -5.65 -19.53
CA PRO A 31 -12.30 -6.90 -20.13
C PRO A 31 -11.16 -7.92 -20.36
N ASN A 32 -11.48 -9.22 -20.29
CA ASN A 32 -10.49 -10.30 -20.43
C ASN A 32 -9.73 -10.27 -21.77
N HIS A 33 -10.40 -9.92 -22.87
CA HIS A 33 -9.74 -9.84 -24.18
C HIS A 33 -8.73 -8.68 -24.26
N ILE A 34 -8.95 -7.60 -23.51
CA ILE A 34 -7.94 -6.56 -23.34
C ILE A 34 -6.80 -7.13 -22.48
N MET A 35 -7.12 -7.80 -21.37
CA MET A 35 -6.10 -8.33 -20.45
C MET A 35 -5.17 -9.41 -21.05
N GLN A 36 -5.68 -10.26 -21.94
CA GLN A 36 -4.94 -11.42 -22.48
C GLN A 36 -3.99 -11.07 -23.63
N ASN A 37 -4.16 -9.92 -24.28
CA ASN A 37 -3.37 -9.52 -25.45
C ASN A 37 -1.96 -8.98 -25.10
N PHE A 38 -1.54 -9.05 -23.83
CA PHE A 38 -0.28 -8.47 -23.35
C PHE A 38 0.85 -9.48 -23.06
N ASN A 39 0.68 -10.74 -23.47
CA ASN A 39 1.69 -11.78 -23.23
C ASN A 39 3.06 -11.44 -23.85
N CYS A 40 3.10 -10.74 -24.98
CA CYS A 40 4.34 -10.30 -25.64
C CYS A 40 5.14 -9.26 -24.82
N VAL A 41 4.47 -8.38 -24.08
CA VAL A 41 5.13 -7.34 -23.25
C VAL A 41 5.56 -7.91 -21.90
N HIS A 42 4.91 -8.97 -21.42
CA HIS A 42 5.33 -9.69 -20.21
C HIS A 42 6.73 -10.31 -20.34
N ASN A 43 7.17 -10.68 -21.55
CA ASN A 43 8.54 -11.15 -21.79
C ASN A 43 9.57 -10.02 -21.63
N VAL A 44 9.22 -8.77 -21.95
CA VAL A 44 10.07 -7.59 -21.73
C VAL A 44 10.07 -7.18 -20.25
N ALA A 45 9.02 -7.50 -19.50
CA ALA A 45 8.95 -7.27 -18.06
C ALA A 45 9.77 -8.28 -17.22
N ARG A 46 10.36 -9.32 -17.84
CA ARG A 46 11.29 -10.26 -17.17
C ARG A 46 12.70 -9.71 -16.98
N PHE A 47 13.05 -8.59 -17.63
CA PHE A 47 14.34 -7.93 -17.40
C PHE A 47 14.32 -7.19 -16.06
N SER A 48 15.21 -7.57 -15.15
CA SER A 48 15.41 -6.95 -13.83
C SER A 48 16.04 -5.56 -13.96
N GLY A 49 15.49 -4.56 -13.26
CA GLY A 49 16.04 -3.19 -13.18
C GLY A 49 15.00 -2.07 -13.34
N GLY A 50 15.45 -0.81 -13.46
CA GLY A 50 14.60 0.40 -13.55
C GLY A 50 13.60 0.42 -14.73
N TYR A 51 13.80 -0.43 -15.73
CA TYR A 51 12.92 -0.60 -16.89
C TYR A 51 11.62 -1.37 -16.58
N ALA A 52 11.58 -2.14 -15.48
CA ALA A 52 10.36 -2.83 -15.03
C ALA A 52 9.23 -1.84 -14.68
N GLY A 53 9.57 -0.71 -14.03
CA GLY A 53 8.60 0.34 -13.72
C GLY A 53 8.13 1.14 -14.94
N GLN A 54 8.98 1.27 -15.96
CA GLN A 54 8.58 1.90 -17.23
C GLN A 54 7.65 1.00 -18.05
N SER A 55 7.96 -0.29 -18.16
CA SER A 55 7.12 -1.26 -18.88
C SER A 55 5.73 -1.40 -18.25
N GLN A 56 5.62 -1.47 -16.92
CA GLN A 56 4.31 -1.50 -16.24
C GLN A 56 3.47 -0.24 -16.49
N ARG A 57 4.09 0.95 -16.49
CA ARG A 57 3.41 2.22 -16.80
C ARG A 57 2.89 2.23 -18.24
N LEU A 58 3.70 1.74 -19.19
CA LEU A 58 3.31 1.62 -20.59
C LEU A 58 2.14 0.66 -20.76
N ILE A 59 2.18 -0.52 -20.13
CA ILE A 59 1.08 -1.50 -20.14
C ILE A 59 -0.20 -0.88 -19.59
N LYS A 60 -0.13 -0.18 -18.45
CA LYS A 60 -1.30 0.47 -17.83
C LYS A 60 -1.91 1.53 -18.74
N ARG A 61 -1.06 2.35 -19.39
CA ARG A 61 -1.50 3.37 -20.35
C ARG A 61 -2.18 2.73 -21.57
N PHE A 62 -1.54 1.72 -22.16
CA PHE A 62 -2.07 1.05 -23.34
C PHE A 62 -3.41 0.35 -23.08
N LYS A 63 -3.57 -0.31 -21.92
CA LYS A 63 -4.85 -0.87 -21.47
C LYS A 63 -5.97 0.18 -21.44
N ARG A 64 -5.67 1.36 -20.88
CA ARG A 64 -6.61 2.48 -20.81
C ARG A 64 -6.96 3.01 -22.20
N ASP A 65 -5.97 3.16 -23.06
CA ASP A 65 -6.15 3.72 -24.39
C ASP A 65 -6.94 2.77 -25.31
N LEU A 66 -6.69 1.46 -25.22
CA LEU A 66 -7.46 0.43 -25.93
C LEU A 66 -8.92 0.39 -25.47
N LEU A 67 -9.17 0.46 -24.15
CA LEU A 67 -10.53 0.54 -23.60
C LEU A 67 -11.26 1.79 -24.12
N ASN A 68 -10.59 2.95 -24.11
CA ASN A 68 -11.16 4.20 -24.62
C ASN A 68 -11.42 4.15 -26.14
N LEU A 69 -10.56 3.48 -26.91
CA LEU A 69 -10.76 3.26 -28.33
C LEU A 69 -12.00 2.39 -28.59
N GLU A 70 -12.16 1.28 -27.86
CA GLU A 70 -13.36 0.43 -27.97
C GLU A 70 -14.64 1.16 -27.61
N ILE A 71 -14.62 2.01 -26.57
CA ILE A 71 -15.77 2.85 -26.20
C ILE A 71 -16.12 3.78 -27.38
N ARG A 72 -15.13 4.45 -27.97
CA ARG A 72 -15.34 5.35 -29.13
C ARG A 72 -15.87 4.60 -30.34
N ALA A 73 -15.30 3.44 -30.68
CA ALA A 73 -15.77 2.59 -31.77
C ALA A 73 -17.21 2.13 -31.56
N THR A 74 -17.57 1.75 -30.32
CA THR A 74 -18.95 1.34 -29.97
C THR A 74 -19.93 2.50 -30.10
N ILE A 75 -19.54 3.71 -29.67
CA ILE A 75 -20.36 4.93 -29.83
C ILE A 75 -20.57 5.25 -31.33
N GLY A 76 -19.52 5.18 -32.15
CA GLY A 76 -19.63 5.38 -33.59
C GLY A 76 -20.53 4.35 -34.27
N SER A 77 -20.43 3.08 -33.87
CA SER A 77 -21.33 2.03 -34.38
C SER A 77 -22.78 2.24 -33.95
N LEU A 78 -23.02 2.72 -32.72
CA LEU A 78 -24.37 3.06 -32.25
C LEU A 78 -24.99 4.18 -33.08
N HIS A 79 -24.20 5.21 -33.43
CA HIS A 79 -24.67 6.31 -34.26
C HIS A 79 -25.06 5.82 -35.67
N ARG A 80 -24.24 4.97 -36.30
CA ARG A 80 -24.56 4.35 -37.60
C ARG A 80 -25.84 3.50 -37.54
N LEU A 81 -25.96 2.64 -36.53
CA LEU A 81 -27.14 1.78 -36.36
C LEU A 81 -28.43 2.57 -36.11
N LYS A 82 -28.35 3.69 -35.39
CA LYS A 82 -29.49 4.60 -35.23
C LYS A 82 -29.90 5.22 -36.56
N LYS A 83 -28.94 5.75 -37.33
CA LYS A 83 -29.18 6.32 -38.66
C LYS A 83 -29.84 5.30 -39.60
N ASP A 84 -29.34 4.06 -39.63
CA ASP A 84 -29.93 2.99 -40.43
C ASP A 84 -31.35 2.63 -39.97
N MET A 85 -31.61 2.64 -38.66
CA MET A 85 -32.95 2.44 -38.11
C MET A 85 -33.90 3.58 -38.49
N ASP A 86 -33.46 4.83 -38.45
CA ASP A 86 -34.26 5.99 -38.80
C ASP A 86 -34.62 5.97 -40.29
N ASN A 87 -33.69 5.60 -41.17
CA ASN A 87 -33.95 5.41 -42.60
C ASN A 87 -35.01 4.34 -42.86
N VAL A 88 -34.92 3.19 -42.18
CA VAL A 88 -35.93 2.12 -42.31
C VAL A 88 -37.26 2.53 -41.68
N ARG A 89 -37.24 3.32 -40.60
CA ARG A 89 -38.45 3.87 -39.98
C ARG A 89 -39.17 4.83 -40.92
N MET A 90 -38.45 5.72 -41.58
CA MET A 90 -39.00 6.63 -42.59
C MET A 90 -39.61 5.84 -43.75
N TRP A 91 -38.89 4.85 -44.28
CA TRP A 91 -39.40 3.99 -45.34
C TRP A 91 -40.69 3.27 -44.93
N LEU A 92 -40.77 2.74 -43.70
CA LEU A 92 -41.98 2.08 -43.20
C LEU A 92 -43.16 3.05 -43.09
N ARG A 93 -42.93 4.30 -42.64
CA ARG A 93 -43.98 5.32 -42.55
C ARG A 93 -44.50 5.78 -43.91
N SER A 94 -43.67 5.76 -44.95
CA SER A 94 -44.06 6.16 -46.31
C SER A 94 -44.80 5.06 -47.08
N ASN A 95 -44.66 3.79 -46.70
CA ASN A 95 -45.17 2.65 -47.48
C ASN A 95 -46.26 1.83 -46.75
N LEU A 96 -46.58 2.14 -45.50
CA LEU A 96 -47.54 1.38 -44.69
C LEU A 96 -48.48 2.32 -43.90
N PRO A 97 -49.71 1.87 -43.58
CA PRO A 97 -50.64 2.64 -42.76
C PRO A 97 -50.05 2.99 -41.37
N ALA A 98 -50.29 4.23 -40.92
CA ALA A 98 -49.72 4.76 -39.67
C ALA A 98 -50.04 3.87 -38.44
N ALA A 99 -51.28 3.39 -38.33
CA ALA A 99 -51.70 2.53 -37.22
C ALA A 99 -50.90 1.22 -37.11
N LEU A 100 -50.58 0.60 -38.26
CA LEU A 100 -49.78 -0.63 -38.31
C LEU A 100 -48.31 -0.36 -37.93
N VAL A 101 -47.76 0.75 -38.43
CA VAL A 101 -46.37 1.16 -38.16
C VAL A 101 -46.18 1.50 -36.69
N ASP A 102 -47.08 2.26 -36.08
CA ASP A 102 -46.95 2.67 -34.69
C ASP A 102 -47.14 1.49 -33.73
N SER A 103 -48.08 0.57 -34.01
CA SER A 103 -48.22 -0.69 -33.27
C SER A 103 -46.94 -1.56 -33.35
N PHE A 104 -46.37 -1.70 -34.55
CA PHE A 104 -45.11 -2.43 -34.74
C PHE A 104 -43.93 -1.77 -34.01
N LEU A 105 -43.78 -0.45 -34.10
CA LEU A 105 -42.71 0.30 -33.43
C LEU A 105 -42.84 0.22 -31.90
N ALA A 106 -44.05 0.32 -31.36
CA ALA A 106 -44.30 0.15 -29.93
C ALA A 106 -43.91 -1.26 -29.45
N GLY A 107 -44.25 -2.30 -30.21
CA GLY A 107 -43.82 -3.67 -29.94
C GLY A 107 -42.30 -3.84 -29.98
N GLN A 108 -41.62 -3.21 -30.94
CA GLN A 108 -40.16 -3.23 -31.04
C GLN A 108 -39.46 -2.45 -29.93
N CYS A 109 -40.05 -1.35 -29.44
CA CYS A 109 -39.55 -0.62 -28.27
C CYS A 109 -39.63 -1.48 -27.01
N ARG A 110 -40.79 -2.09 -26.73
CA ARG A 110 -40.97 -2.99 -25.57
C ARG A 110 -40.02 -4.20 -25.63
N PHE A 111 -39.85 -4.80 -26.81
CA PHE A 111 -38.87 -5.87 -27.00
C PHE A 111 -37.45 -5.39 -26.73
N GLY A 112 -37.09 -4.21 -27.24
CA GLY A 112 -35.76 -3.64 -27.10
C GLY A 112 -35.39 -3.36 -25.63
N GLU A 113 -36.33 -2.84 -24.83
CA GLU A 113 -36.14 -2.60 -23.40
C GLU A 113 -35.96 -3.90 -22.62
N ARG A 114 -36.87 -4.87 -22.77
CA ARG A 114 -36.77 -6.17 -22.10
C ARG A 114 -35.47 -6.90 -22.44
N PHE A 115 -35.07 -6.85 -23.72
CA PHE A 115 -33.83 -7.47 -24.16
C PHE A 115 -32.60 -6.73 -23.59
N PHE A 116 -32.64 -5.40 -23.49
CA PHE A 116 -31.58 -4.61 -22.88
C PHE A 116 -31.39 -4.94 -21.40
N ASP A 117 -32.48 -5.05 -20.63
CA ASP A 117 -32.43 -5.36 -19.20
C ASP A 117 -31.87 -6.75 -18.95
N SER A 118 -32.34 -7.76 -19.70
CA SER A 118 -31.82 -9.13 -19.65
C SER A 118 -30.31 -9.18 -19.92
N GLN A 119 -29.83 -8.49 -20.96
CA GLN A 119 -28.41 -8.42 -21.29
C GLN A 119 -27.60 -7.70 -20.21
N ASN A 120 -28.13 -6.62 -19.63
CA ASN A 120 -27.43 -5.88 -18.58
C ASN A 120 -27.32 -6.66 -17.27
N LEU A 121 -28.27 -7.54 -16.95
CA LEU A 121 -28.16 -8.43 -15.80
C LEU A 121 -26.98 -9.40 -15.97
N ALA A 122 -26.86 -10.03 -17.15
CA ALA A 122 -25.73 -10.91 -17.48
C ALA A 122 -24.39 -10.16 -17.52
N LEU A 123 -24.38 -8.93 -18.04
CA LEU A 123 -23.17 -8.09 -18.06
C LEU A 123 -22.80 -7.57 -16.67
N ASN A 124 -23.77 -7.32 -15.79
CA ASN A 124 -23.52 -6.95 -14.39
C ASN A 124 -22.88 -8.12 -13.63
N SER A 125 -23.38 -9.35 -13.79
CA SER A 125 -22.77 -10.52 -13.14
C SER A 125 -21.35 -10.74 -13.66
N LYS A 126 -21.14 -10.61 -14.98
CA LYS A 126 -19.80 -10.64 -15.60
C LYS A 126 -18.88 -9.55 -15.05
N PHE A 127 -19.36 -8.32 -14.91
CA PHE A 127 -18.60 -7.22 -14.33
C PHE A 127 -18.20 -7.50 -12.89
N ARG A 128 -19.13 -7.97 -12.05
CA ARG A 128 -18.84 -8.35 -10.66
C ARG A 128 -17.80 -9.46 -10.57
N LYS A 129 -17.85 -10.45 -11.46
CA LYS A 129 -16.85 -11.52 -11.55
C LYS A 129 -15.46 -10.96 -11.93
N LEU A 130 -15.39 -10.10 -12.96
CA LEU A 130 -14.13 -9.46 -13.36
C LEU A 130 -13.54 -8.56 -12.27
N GLN A 131 -14.41 -7.83 -11.56
CA GLN A 131 -14.01 -7.00 -10.44
C GLN A 131 -13.40 -7.87 -9.33
N ARG A 132 -14.06 -8.96 -8.95
CA ARG A 132 -13.47 -9.94 -8.01
C ARG A 132 -12.13 -10.46 -8.51
N GLU A 133 -12.05 -11.00 -9.73
CA GLU A 133 -10.81 -11.60 -10.24
C GLU A 133 -9.62 -10.61 -10.33
N GLN A 134 -9.88 -9.35 -10.68
CA GLN A 134 -8.83 -8.33 -10.86
C GLN A 134 -8.48 -7.63 -9.55
N THR A 135 -9.44 -7.45 -8.64
CA THR A 135 -9.16 -6.98 -7.28
C THR A 135 -8.52 -8.09 -6.43
N ASP A 136 -8.93 -9.35 -6.60
CA ASP A 136 -8.41 -10.51 -5.87
C ASP A 136 -7.05 -10.98 -6.38
N ARG A 137 -6.60 -10.58 -7.59
CA ARG A 137 -5.18 -10.76 -7.97
C ARG A 137 -4.25 -9.90 -7.11
N VAL A 138 -4.74 -8.80 -6.54
CA VAL A 138 -4.01 -8.03 -5.51
C VAL A 138 -4.13 -8.72 -4.13
N LYS A 139 -5.22 -9.46 -3.87
CA LYS A 139 -5.44 -10.19 -2.60
C LYS A 139 -4.86 -11.61 -2.52
N ARG A 140 -4.58 -12.27 -3.66
CA ARG A 140 -3.93 -13.59 -3.66
C ARG A 140 -2.47 -13.55 -3.23
N ALA A 141 -1.90 -12.35 -3.10
CA ALA A 141 -0.84 -12.12 -2.15
C ALA A 141 -1.50 -11.78 -0.80
N ASN A 142 -1.56 -12.78 0.08
CA ASN A 142 -1.53 -12.62 1.55
C ASN A 142 -2.86 -12.58 2.31
N GLY A 143 -3.59 -13.70 2.31
CA GLY A 143 -4.24 -14.18 3.54
C GLY A 143 -3.25 -14.78 4.55
N ALA A 144 -1.97 -14.92 4.17
CA ALA A 144 -0.95 -15.63 4.95
C ALA A 144 -0.19 -14.77 5.99
N PHE A 145 -0.44 -13.45 6.04
CA PHE A 145 0.33 -12.55 6.91
C PHE A 145 -0.46 -11.96 8.08
N LEU A 146 -1.76 -12.22 8.21
CA LEU A 146 -2.50 -11.93 9.45
C LEU A 146 -2.79 -13.25 10.17
N VAL A 147 -2.29 -13.38 11.40
CA VAL A 147 -2.62 -14.49 12.29
C VAL A 147 -3.64 -13.96 13.31
N ASN A 148 -4.91 -14.34 13.17
CA ASN A 148 -5.93 -14.00 14.14
C ASN A 148 -5.99 -15.09 15.22
N LEU A 149 -5.64 -14.73 16.44
CA LEU A 149 -5.71 -15.60 17.63
C LEU A 149 -7.00 -15.37 18.43
N THR A 150 -7.91 -14.54 17.92
CA THR A 150 -9.18 -14.19 18.58
C THR A 150 -10.37 -14.73 17.80
N ASP A 151 -11.51 -14.85 18.48
CA ASP A 151 -12.78 -15.24 17.86
C ASP A 151 -13.48 -14.06 17.13
N VAL A 152 -12.88 -12.86 17.15
CA VAL A 152 -13.45 -11.68 16.50
C VAL A 152 -13.36 -11.82 14.98
N ARG A 153 -14.50 -11.66 14.30
CA ARG A 153 -14.57 -11.69 12.83
C ARG A 153 -14.05 -10.40 12.23
N VAL A 154 -12.89 -10.46 11.59
CA VAL A 154 -12.30 -9.34 10.86
C VAL A 154 -12.88 -9.27 9.44
N PRO A 155 -13.44 -8.11 9.01
CA PRO A 155 -13.91 -7.95 7.63
C PRO A 155 -12.79 -8.12 6.59
N PRO A 156 -13.04 -8.72 5.41
CA PRO A 156 -11.99 -8.97 4.41
C PRO A 156 -11.25 -7.73 3.89
N GLN A 157 -11.89 -6.56 3.94
CA GLN A 157 -11.24 -5.28 3.60
C GLN A 157 -10.23 -4.85 4.66
N VAL A 158 -10.52 -5.14 5.93
CA VAL A 158 -9.66 -4.82 7.07
C VAL A 158 -8.53 -5.84 7.17
N GLU A 159 -8.85 -7.13 7.03
CA GLU A 159 -7.87 -8.22 7.03
C GLU A 159 -6.75 -7.99 6.00
N GLY A 160 -7.10 -7.57 4.79
CA GLY A 160 -6.11 -7.26 3.74
C GLY A 160 -5.19 -6.09 4.09
N ILE A 161 -5.60 -5.15 4.94
CA ILE A 161 -4.77 -4.05 5.43
C ILE A 161 -3.96 -4.46 6.65
N LEU A 162 -4.56 -5.16 7.60
CA LEU A 162 -3.86 -5.65 8.80
C LEU A 162 -2.80 -6.70 8.46
N GLY A 163 -3.03 -7.49 7.42
CA GLY A 163 -2.07 -8.43 6.84
C GLY A 163 -1.04 -7.80 5.91
N LEU A 164 -1.03 -6.47 5.71
CA LEU A 164 0.09 -5.82 5.04
C LEU A 164 1.31 -5.88 5.96
N SER A 165 2.36 -6.50 5.43
CA SER A 165 3.67 -6.52 6.06
C SER A 165 4.15 -5.09 6.42
N GLY A 166 4.95 -4.99 7.49
CA GLY A 166 5.61 -3.74 7.90
C GLY A 166 6.58 -3.12 6.88
N THR A 167 6.78 -3.72 5.71
CA THR A 167 7.52 -3.15 4.57
C THR A 167 6.65 -2.35 3.61
N VAL A 168 5.31 -2.44 3.74
CA VAL A 168 4.39 -1.70 2.88
C VAL A 168 4.20 -0.30 3.46
N ASN A 169 4.76 0.70 2.78
CA ASN A 169 4.53 2.10 3.11
C ASN A 169 3.09 2.47 2.77
N LEU A 170 2.31 2.80 3.80
CA LEU A 170 0.98 3.38 3.62
C LEU A 170 1.13 4.82 3.09
N PRO A 171 0.24 5.26 2.19
CA PRO A 171 0.31 6.61 1.65
C PRO A 171 0.06 7.64 2.78
N TYR A 172 0.91 8.67 2.85
CA TYR A 172 0.83 9.73 3.86
C TYR A 172 -0.41 10.59 3.64
N ASN A 173 -1.22 10.80 4.68
CA ASN A 173 -2.33 11.75 4.59
C ASN A 173 -1.82 13.11 4.07
N SER A 174 -2.45 13.64 3.01
CA SER A 174 -2.03 14.85 2.29
C SER A 174 -1.84 16.09 3.19
N LYS A 175 -2.43 16.06 4.38
CA LYS A 175 -2.35 17.14 5.39
C LYS A 175 -1.10 17.08 6.28
N ASN A 176 -0.45 15.92 6.42
CA ASN A 176 0.62 15.68 7.39
C ASN A 176 1.90 15.16 6.71
N LEU A 177 2.32 15.78 5.61
CA LEU A 177 3.63 15.51 5.05
C LEU A 177 4.70 16.16 5.94
N PRO A 178 5.71 15.43 6.44
CA PRO A 178 6.79 15.99 7.25
C PRO A 178 7.78 16.74 6.35
N ILE A 179 7.35 17.89 5.82
CA ILE A 179 8.13 18.71 4.89
C ILE A 179 9.39 19.23 5.59
N VAL A 180 9.28 19.60 6.86
CA VAL A 180 10.40 20.10 7.66
C VAL A 180 11.48 19.03 7.80
N ASP A 181 11.11 17.82 8.23
CA ASP A 181 12.07 16.71 8.38
C ASP A 181 12.73 16.37 7.04
N LEU A 182 11.97 16.36 5.95
CA LEU A 182 12.50 16.10 4.61
C LEU A 182 13.51 17.17 4.17
N ILE A 183 13.25 18.45 4.48
CA ILE A 183 14.19 19.54 4.22
C ILE A 183 15.43 19.37 5.10
N THR A 184 15.26 19.04 6.37
CA THR A 184 16.37 18.79 7.29
C THR A 184 17.26 17.65 6.81
N ASP A 185 16.68 16.55 6.36
CA ASP A 185 17.41 15.40 5.80
C ASP A 185 18.17 15.80 4.52
N VAL A 186 17.54 16.57 3.63
CA VAL A 186 18.20 17.07 2.42
C VAL A 186 19.35 18.00 2.79
N GLU A 187 19.17 18.93 3.72
CA GLU A 187 20.25 19.84 4.15
C GLU A 187 21.38 19.11 4.86
N MET A 188 21.10 18.05 5.63
CA MET A 188 22.14 17.18 6.20
C MET A 188 22.99 16.51 5.11
N LEU A 189 22.36 16.03 4.04
CA LEU A 189 23.06 15.41 2.90
C LEU A 189 23.87 16.44 2.10
N VAL A 190 23.28 17.61 1.87
CA VAL A 190 23.90 18.72 1.16
C VAL A 190 25.09 19.28 1.94
N GLY A 191 25.06 19.26 3.27
CA GLY A 191 26.18 19.67 4.12
C GLY A 191 27.46 18.86 3.92
N GLY A 192 27.39 17.66 3.34
CA GLY A 192 28.56 16.84 3.00
C GLY A 192 29.23 17.19 1.66
N ILE A 193 28.65 18.09 0.87
CA ILE A 193 29.15 18.47 -0.47
C ILE A 193 29.99 19.75 -0.35
N THR A 194 31.25 19.70 -0.77
CA THR A 194 32.16 20.86 -0.74
C THR A 194 31.80 21.92 -1.80
N ASP A 195 31.41 21.49 -3.00
CA ASP A 195 31.08 22.37 -4.13
C ASP A 195 29.72 23.09 -3.96
N GLU A 196 29.72 24.42 -4.07
CA GLU A 196 28.52 25.26 -3.95
C GLU A 196 27.55 25.07 -5.12
N GLU A 197 28.08 24.84 -6.33
CA GLU A 197 27.25 24.75 -7.52
C GLU A 197 26.43 23.45 -7.51
N GLN A 198 27.08 22.34 -7.16
CA GLN A 198 26.40 21.07 -6.87
C GLN A 198 25.40 21.18 -5.72
N ARG A 199 25.72 21.91 -4.64
CA ARG A 199 24.77 22.11 -3.53
C ARG A 199 23.50 22.85 -3.99
N ARG A 200 23.64 23.89 -4.81
CA ARG A 200 22.49 24.62 -5.37
C ARG A 200 21.68 23.76 -6.32
N ALA A 201 22.34 22.96 -7.16
CA ALA A 201 21.67 22.04 -8.08
C ALA A 201 20.82 21.00 -7.33
N VAL A 202 21.40 20.34 -6.33
CA VAL A 202 20.71 19.32 -5.51
C VAL A 202 19.52 19.94 -4.75
N ARG A 203 19.67 21.13 -4.16
CA ARG A 203 18.55 21.84 -3.50
C ARG A 203 17.42 22.14 -4.48
N SER A 204 17.73 22.63 -5.67
CA SER A 204 16.75 22.95 -6.70
C SER A 204 15.99 21.70 -7.20
N GLU A 205 16.71 20.60 -7.40
CA GLU A 205 16.14 19.31 -7.81
C GLU A 205 15.25 18.74 -6.71
N ALA A 206 15.72 18.72 -5.47
CA ALA A 206 14.96 18.29 -4.30
C ALA A 206 13.68 19.11 -4.14
N ALA A 207 13.76 20.44 -4.21
CA ALA A 207 12.59 21.33 -4.14
C ALA A 207 11.57 21.04 -5.25
N THR A 208 12.05 20.75 -6.46
CA THR A 208 11.20 20.40 -7.60
C THR A 208 10.51 19.05 -7.40
N ILE A 209 11.24 18.04 -6.91
CA ILE A 209 10.70 16.71 -6.59
C ILE A 209 9.64 16.81 -5.50
N ILE A 210 9.92 17.55 -4.41
CA ILE A 210 9.00 17.76 -3.29
C ILE A 210 7.72 18.44 -3.78
N ARG A 211 7.85 19.55 -4.53
CA ARG A 211 6.71 20.28 -5.09
C ARG A 211 5.85 19.41 -6.00
N ASN A 212 6.49 18.64 -6.89
CA ASN A 212 5.81 17.72 -7.79
C ASN A 212 5.15 16.56 -7.03
N GLY A 213 5.79 16.04 -5.98
CA GLY A 213 5.25 15.01 -5.10
C GLY A 213 3.97 15.46 -4.39
N ILE A 214 3.99 16.68 -3.81
CA ILE A 214 2.82 17.28 -3.15
C ILE A 214 1.67 17.47 -4.14
N SER A 215 1.95 18.02 -5.33
CA SER A 215 0.94 18.25 -6.37
C SER A 215 0.32 16.94 -6.89
N ARG A 216 1.14 15.90 -7.10
CA ARG A 216 0.66 14.57 -7.52
C ARG A 216 -0.17 13.90 -6.44
N TYR A 217 0.23 14.02 -5.17
CA TYR A 217 -0.50 13.43 -4.06
C TYR A 217 -1.87 14.08 -3.85
N ARG A 218 -1.97 15.41 -3.94
CA ARG A 218 -3.28 16.13 -3.88
C ARG A 218 -4.25 15.71 -4.97
N ASN A 219 -3.74 15.30 -6.13
CA ASN A 219 -4.52 14.94 -7.32
C ASN A 219 -4.65 13.43 -7.54
N ALA A 220 -4.14 12.59 -6.63
CA ALA A 220 -4.17 11.14 -6.77
C ALA A 220 -5.57 10.58 -6.41
N PRO A 221 -6.20 9.80 -7.30
CA PRO A 221 -7.46 9.13 -7.00
C PRO A 221 -7.19 7.79 -6.29
N ASP A 222 -6.62 7.81 -5.08
CA ASP A 222 -6.47 6.58 -4.28
C ASP A 222 -7.48 6.52 -3.14
N SER A 223 -8.76 6.52 -3.51
CA SER A 223 -9.87 6.43 -2.57
C SER A 223 -9.98 5.05 -1.90
N HIS A 224 -9.55 3.97 -2.56
CA HIS A 224 -9.79 2.63 -2.03
C HIS A 224 -8.84 2.26 -0.88
N LEU A 225 -7.54 2.53 -1.01
CA LEU A 225 -6.57 2.21 0.04
C LEU A 225 -6.79 3.11 1.27
N GLU A 226 -6.99 4.41 1.06
CA GLU A 226 -7.31 5.33 2.16
C GLU A 226 -8.62 4.95 2.89
N ASN A 227 -9.67 4.57 2.15
CA ASN A 227 -10.91 4.10 2.76
C ASN A 227 -10.72 2.78 3.50
N SER A 228 -9.88 1.88 2.98
CA SER A 228 -9.57 0.60 3.64
C SER A 228 -8.77 0.81 4.93
N VAL A 229 -7.78 1.71 4.92
CA VAL A 229 -7.02 2.12 6.12
C VAL A 229 -7.94 2.82 7.13
N ARG A 230 -8.84 3.68 6.68
CA ARG A 230 -9.83 4.34 7.55
C ARG A 230 -10.76 3.31 8.20
N SER A 231 -11.22 2.33 7.44
CA SER A 231 -12.06 1.24 7.94
C SER A 231 -11.31 0.36 8.94
N ALA A 232 -10.05 0.03 8.66
CA ALA A 232 -9.20 -0.72 9.59
C ALA A 232 -8.96 0.03 10.92
N ARG A 233 -8.73 1.35 10.86
CA ARG A 233 -8.62 2.18 12.06
C ARG A 233 -9.93 2.28 12.84
N ALA A 234 -11.07 2.34 12.15
CA ALA A 234 -12.38 2.35 12.80
C ALA A 234 -12.63 1.02 13.52
N PHE A 235 -12.36 -0.11 12.84
CA PHE A 235 -12.46 -1.45 13.41
C PHE A 235 -11.61 -1.60 14.68
N LEU A 236 -10.32 -1.21 14.65
CA LEU A 236 -9.46 -1.28 15.84
C LEU A 236 -9.91 -0.33 16.97
N ARG A 237 -10.66 0.72 16.66
CA ARG A 237 -11.20 1.63 17.69
C ARG A 237 -12.50 1.09 18.30
N GLU A 238 -13.30 0.39 17.51
CA GLU A 238 -14.50 -0.31 17.96
C GLU A 238 -14.17 -1.53 18.84
N HIS A 239 -12.98 -2.09 18.67
CA HIS A 239 -12.46 -3.24 19.42
C HIS A 239 -11.22 -2.90 20.27
N PRO A 240 -11.36 -2.10 21.34
CA PRO A 240 -10.23 -1.73 22.21
C PRO A 240 -9.63 -2.92 22.99
N GLU A 241 -10.35 -4.04 23.08
CA GLU A 241 -9.90 -5.30 23.66
C GLU A 241 -8.87 -6.03 22.80
N LEU A 242 -8.73 -5.65 21.53
CA LEU A 242 -7.78 -6.26 20.60
C LEU A 242 -6.47 -5.49 20.55
N ILE A 243 -5.37 -6.23 20.45
CA ILE A 243 -4.04 -5.68 20.17
C ILE A 243 -3.50 -6.27 18.88
N LEU A 244 -2.95 -5.40 18.03
CA LEU A 244 -2.24 -5.76 16.81
C LEU A 244 -0.74 -5.66 17.07
N VAL A 245 -0.05 -6.79 17.03
CA VAL A 245 1.39 -6.91 17.28
C VAL A 245 2.10 -7.58 16.12
N ARG A 246 3.40 -7.31 15.96
CA ARG A 246 4.21 -8.02 14.96
C ARG A 246 4.62 -9.39 15.46
N SER A 247 4.58 -10.39 14.58
CA SER A 247 5.13 -11.70 14.86
C SER A 247 6.64 -11.64 15.07
N ASP A 248 7.13 -12.52 15.93
CA ASP A 248 8.55 -12.74 16.17
C ASP A 248 9.30 -13.30 14.95
N LYS A 249 8.62 -14.13 14.17
CA LYS A 249 9.16 -14.80 12.99
C LYS A 249 8.14 -14.78 11.86
N GLY A 250 8.61 -14.48 10.67
CA GLY A 250 7.73 -14.19 9.54
C GLY A 250 7.23 -12.76 9.62
N ASN A 251 7.06 -12.14 8.46
CA ASN A 251 6.69 -10.74 8.33
C ASN A 251 5.16 -10.57 8.46
N SER A 252 4.60 -11.19 9.50
CA SER A 252 3.17 -11.28 9.78
C SER A 252 2.77 -10.39 10.95
N SER A 253 1.53 -9.91 10.89
CA SER A 253 0.82 -9.26 11.97
C SER A 253 0.00 -10.29 12.73
N VAL A 254 -0.12 -10.11 14.04
CA VAL A 254 -0.85 -11.00 14.94
C VAL A 254 -1.91 -10.16 15.64
N LEU A 255 -3.15 -10.60 15.54
CA LEU A 255 -4.27 -10.03 16.26
C LEU A 255 -4.56 -10.95 17.46
N MET A 256 -4.50 -10.41 18.67
CA MET A 256 -4.76 -11.16 19.90
C MET A 256 -5.51 -10.31 20.92
N MET A 257 -6.06 -10.96 21.96
CA MET A 257 -6.68 -10.25 23.07
C MET A 257 -5.62 -9.50 23.86
N LYS A 258 -5.94 -8.27 24.24
CA LYS A 258 -5.05 -7.43 25.04
C LYS A 258 -4.82 -8.02 26.44
N SER A 259 -5.85 -8.59 27.06
CA SER A 259 -5.74 -9.32 28.34
C SER A 259 -4.66 -10.39 28.28
N ASP A 260 -4.73 -11.28 27.29
CA ASP A 260 -3.79 -12.40 27.14
C ASP A 260 -2.37 -11.92 26.87
N TYR A 261 -2.22 -10.78 26.18
CA TYR A 261 -0.93 -10.18 25.94
C TYR A 261 -0.34 -9.59 27.23
N ASP A 262 -1.14 -8.82 27.97
CA ASP A 262 -0.73 -8.18 29.22
C ASP A 262 -0.40 -9.25 30.27
N GLU A 263 -1.24 -10.28 30.45
CA GLU A 263 -0.98 -11.42 31.34
C GLU A 263 0.35 -12.14 31.00
N LYS A 264 0.62 -12.37 29.71
CA LYS A 264 1.89 -12.99 29.29
C LYS A 264 3.08 -12.07 29.54
N MET A 265 2.91 -10.76 29.40
CA MET A 265 3.98 -9.80 29.68
C MET A 265 4.26 -9.71 31.18
N ASP A 266 3.23 -9.65 32.01
CA ASP A 266 3.33 -9.59 33.46
C ASP A 266 3.96 -10.88 34.01
N ALA A 267 3.49 -12.05 33.56
CA ALA A 267 4.09 -13.34 33.94
C ALA A 267 5.59 -13.47 33.58
N MET A 268 6.06 -12.74 32.55
CA MET A 268 7.49 -12.68 32.23
C MET A 268 8.26 -11.70 33.13
N LEU A 269 7.63 -10.59 33.54
CA LEU A 269 8.24 -9.54 34.34
C LEU A 269 8.22 -9.85 35.85
N ASP A 270 7.34 -10.74 36.28
CA ASP A 270 7.22 -11.22 37.66
C ASP A 270 8.35 -12.18 38.08
N ASP A 271 9.24 -12.55 37.15
CA ASP A 271 10.44 -13.33 37.47
C ASP A 271 11.43 -12.48 38.32
N GLU A 272 11.36 -12.64 39.64
CA GLU A 272 12.22 -11.96 40.62
C GLU A 272 13.70 -12.34 40.53
N VAL A 273 14.05 -13.43 39.83
CA VAL A 273 15.46 -13.81 39.60
C VAL A 273 16.08 -12.90 38.54
N VAL A 274 15.29 -12.51 37.53
CA VAL A 274 15.76 -11.71 36.39
C VAL A 274 15.45 -10.22 36.56
N TYR A 275 14.28 -9.88 37.11
CA TYR A 275 13.76 -8.53 37.19
C TYR A 275 13.59 -8.06 38.63
N ARG A 276 13.74 -6.75 38.84
CA ARG A 276 13.51 -6.11 40.14
C ARG A 276 12.70 -4.83 39.97
N PRO A 277 11.64 -4.63 40.76
CA PRO A 277 10.84 -3.41 40.70
C PRO A 277 11.68 -2.19 41.11
N GLN A 278 11.57 -1.12 40.32
CA GLN A 278 12.20 0.17 40.59
C GLN A 278 11.13 1.18 41.04
N ARG A 279 11.35 1.81 42.20
CA ARG A 279 10.40 2.76 42.78
C ARG A 279 10.40 4.12 42.10
N ALA A 280 11.54 4.52 41.53
CA ALA A 280 11.72 5.81 40.87
C ALA A 280 12.31 5.61 39.48
N ASN A 281 11.96 6.48 38.54
CA ASN A 281 12.49 6.43 37.19
C ASN A 281 13.98 6.86 37.18
N PRO A 282 14.93 5.95 36.90
CA PRO A 282 16.36 6.27 36.93
C PRO A 282 16.87 6.95 35.65
N THR A 283 16.02 7.17 34.64
CA THR A 283 16.43 7.64 33.30
C THR A 283 17.25 8.92 33.34
N ALA A 284 16.82 9.94 34.10
CA ALA A 284 17.55 11.21 34.17
C ALA A 284 18.94 11.05 34.81
N GLY A 285 19.04 10.24 35.87
CA GLY A 285 20.31 9.94 36.53
C GLY A 285 21.27 9.16 35.63
N LEU A 286 20.75 8.17 34.89
CA LEU A 286 21.54 7.41 33.91
C LEU A 286 21.99 8.30 32.74
N GLN A 287 21.13 9.21 32.25
CA GLN A 287 21.50 10.17 31.22
C GLN A 287 22.67 11.05 31.68
N LYS A 288 22.58 11.59 32.90
CA LYS A 288 23.66 12.40 33.47
C LYS A 288 24.98 11.62 33.52
N LYS A 289 24.96 10.40 34.08
CA LYS A 289 26.14 9.53 34.16
C LYS A 289 26.73 9.20 32.79
N CYS A 290 25.90 8.88 31.80
CA CYS A 290 26.37 8.62 30.43
C CYS A 290 27.04 9.86 29.82
N ASN A 291 26.45 11.04 29.99
CA ASN A 291 27.00 12.28 29.45
C ASN A 291 28.30 12.68 30.16
N GLU A 292 28.38 12.51 31.48
CA GLU A 292 29.62 12.70 32.27
C GLU A 292 30.74 11.78 31.78
N MET A 293 30.41 10.54 31.40
CA MET A 293 31.40 9.60 30.84
C MET A 293 31.91 10.06 29.47
N VAL A 294 31.04 10.64 28.63
CA VAL A 294 31.46 11.27 27.36
C VAL A 294 32.37 12.47 27.63
N ASP A 295 32.02 13.33 28.59
CA ASP A 295 32.84 14.47 28.98
C ASP A 295 34.24 14.04 29.44
N HIS A 296 34.30 12.98 30.25
CA HIS A 296 35.58 12.41 30.68
C HIS A 296 36.42 11.91 29.50
N LEU A 297 35.81 11.24 28.52
CA LEU A 297 36.50 10.77 27.31
C LEU A 297 37.02 11.92 26.44
N VAL A 298 36.35 13.07 26.44
CA VAL A 298 36.84 14.28 25.78
C VAL A 298 38.05 14.85 26.54
N THR A 299 38.01 14.89 27.87
CA THR A 299 39.15 15.33 28.69
C THR A 299 40.38 14.45 28.49
N LEU A 300 40.19 13.14 28.30
CA LEU A 300 41.27 12.19 27.98
C LEU A 300 41.79 12.31 26.54
N GLY A 301 41.19 13.15 25.69
CA GLY A 301 41.57 13.30 24.29
C GLY A 301 41.15 12.12 23.40
N CYS A 302 40.33 11.19 23.89
CA CYS A 302 39.81 10.07 23.11
C CYS A 302 38.70 10.48 22.14
N VAL A 303 38.04 11.61 22.41
CA VAL A 303 36.94 12.15 21.61
C VAL A 303 37.21 13.62 21.30
N ASP A 304 37.08 14.00 20.04
CA ASP A 304 37.17 15.40 19.63
C ASP A 304 36.07 16.22 20.30
N LYS A 305 36.43 17.36 20.89
CA LYS A 305 35.49 18.26 21.59
C LYS A 305 34.28 18.65 20.72
N TRP A 306 34.47 18.85 19.43
CA TRP A 306 33.40 19.23 18.50
C TRP A 306 32.41 18.09 18.20
N LYS A 307 32.79 16.82 18.40
CA LYS A 307 31.89 15.65 18.26
C LYS A 307 31.19 15.25 19.56
N CYS A 308 31.52 15.91 20.68
CA CYS A 308 31.03 15.54 22.01
C CYS A 308 29.50 15.41 22.05
N ASP A 309 28.79 16.40 21.50
CA ASP A 309 27.32 16.44 21.52
C ASP A 309 26.67 15.31 20.72
N GLN A 310 27.37 14.76 19.71
CA GLN A 310 26.88 13.60 18.96
C GLN A 310 26.81 12.33 19.81
N TYR A 311 27.68 12.22 20.80
CA TYR A 311 27.77 11.06 21.69
C TYR A 311 26.98 11.24 23.00
N LYS A 312 26.46 12.43 23.24
CA LYS A 312 25.57 12.72 24.36
C LYS A 312 24.11 12.45 23.99
N THR A 313 23.35 12.04 25.00
CA THR A 313 21.90 11.90 24.87
C THR A 313 21.24 13.07 25.60
N HIS A 314 20.32 13.75 24.91
CA HIS A 314 19.47 14.79 25.48
C HIS A 314 18.01 14.30 25.47
N ASN A 315 17.24 14.68 26.48
CA ASN A 315 15.83 14.28 26.64
C ASN A 315 15.62 12.75 26.55
N ALA A 316 16.45 12.00 27.29
CA ALA A 316 16.41 10.55 27.25
C ALA A 316 15.05 10.01 27.73
N VAL A 317 14.61 8.93 27.08
CA VAL A 317 13.36 8.24 27.37
C VAL A 317 13.68 6.90 28.03
N ALA A 318 12.86 6.50 29.00
CA ALA A 318 12.97 5.17 29.59
C ALA A 318 12.76 4.10 28.50
N PRO A 319 13.67 3.09 28.40
CA PRO A 319 13.48 1.98 27.48
C PRO A 319 12.12 1.31 27.68
N LYS A 320 11.40 1.06 26.58
CA LYS A 320 10.09 0.41 26.62
C LYS A 320 10.24 -1.07 26.30
N ILE A 321 9.67 -1.94 27.12
CA ILE A 321 9.58 -3.37 26.82
C ILE A 321 8.28 -3.68 26.07
N TYR A 322 8.34 -4.60 25.11
CA TYR A 322 7.19 -5.18 24.43
C TYR A 322 7.50 -6.60 23.98
N GLY A 323 6.46 -7.42 23.83
CA GLY A 323 6.54 -8.82 23.43
C GLY A 323 6.23 -9.02 21.95
N LEU A 324 7.03 -9.86 21.27
CA LEU A 324 6.72 -10.35 19.94
C LEU A 324 6.15 -11.78 20.02
N PRO A 325 4.91 -12.06 19.56
CA PRO A 325 4.34 -13.39 19.60
C PRO A 325 5.10 -14.40 18.74
N LYS A 326 5.50 -15.53 19.33
CA LYS A 326 6.11 -16.66 18.62
C LYS A 326 5.02 -17.60 18.10
N CYS A 327 4.29 -17.18 17.06
CA CYS A 327 3.15 -17.93 16.50
C CYS A 327 3.46 -19.35 16.00
N HIS A 328 4.74 -19.69 15.82
CA HIS A 328 5.20 -21.02 15.41
C HIS A 328 5.44 -21.98 16.59
N LYS A 329 5.19 -21.55 17.83
CA LYS A 329 5.35 -22.35 19.04
C LYS A 329 3.99 -22.59 19.73
N PRO A 330 3.81 -23.72 20.44
CA PRO A 330 2.59 -23.97 21.21
C PRO A 330 2.38 -22.86 22.25
N ASN A 331 1.12 -22.53 22.55
CA ASN A 331 0.70 -21.45 23.46
C ASN A 331 1.14 -20.04 23.08
N VAL A 332 1.80 -19.86 21.93
CA VAL A 332 2.25 -18.56 21.40
C VAL A 332 2.94 -17.71 22.48
N PRO A 333 4.10 -18.14 23.01
CA PRO A 333 4.86 -17.35 23.98
C PRO A 333 5.38 -16.07 23.34
N LEU A 334 5.58 -15.04 24.16
CA LEU A 334 6.14 -13.77 23.71
C LEU A 334 7.69 -13.82 23.73
N ARG A 335 8.34 -13.11 22.80
CA ARG A 335 9.77 -12.73 22.92
C ARG A 335 9.82 -11.31 23.47
N PRO A 336 10.33 -11.08 24.69
CA PRO A 336 10.50 -9.72 25.18
C PRO A 336 11.58 -8.98 24.39
N ILE A 337 11.28 -7.76 23.98
CA ILE A 337 12.19 -6.83 23.30
C ILE A 337 12.17 -5.51 24.07
N VAL A 338 13.37 -5.01 24.40
CA VAL A 338 13.53 -3.69 25.02
C VAL A 338 13.95 -2.70 23.93
N SER A 339 13.08 -1.72 23.65
CA SER A 339 13.41 -0.63 22.73
C SER A 339 14.42 0.31 23.37
N GLY A 340 15.65 0.30 22.85
CA GLY A 340 16.68 1.27 23.22
C GLY A 340 16.53 2.64 22.57
N ILE A 341 15.55 2.87 21.69
CA ILE A 341 15.43 4.14 20.96
C ILE A 341 15.27 5.31 21.94
N GLY A 342 16.19 6.27 21.87
CA GLY A 342 16.22 7.44 22.74
C GLY A 342 16.63 7.15 24.18
N SER A 343 17.16 5.96 24.49
CA SER A 343 17.59 5.64 25.85
C SER A 343 18.91 6.33 26.22
N PRO A 344 19.17 6.55 27.52
CA PRO A 344 20.33 7.30 28.01
C PRO A 344 21.68 6.89 27.39
N GLY A 345 21.91 5.59 27.24
CA GLY A 345 23.21 5.03 26.87
C GLY A 345 23.41 4.76 25.37
N VAL A 346 22.44 5.03 24.49
CA VAL A 346 22.55 4.64 23.08
C VAL A 346 23.69 5.33 22.36
N GLN A 347 23.84 6.64 22.54
CA GLN A 347 24.86 7.41 21.83
C GLN A 347 26.27 7.06 22.31
N LEU A 348 26.44 6.90 23.62
CA LEU A 348 27.67 6.37 24.20
C LEU A 348 27.98 4.94 23.69
N SER A 349 26.98 4.08 23.57
CA SER A 349 27.16 2.73 23.02
C SER A 349 27.60 2.75 21.55
N ARG A 350 27.14 3.74 20.77
CA ARG A 350 27.61 3.95 19.39
C ARG A 350 29.07 4.36 19.34
N LEU A 351 29.50 5.26 20.23
CA LEU A 351 30.91 5.63 20.36
C LEU A 351 31.76 4.39 20.68
N VAL A 352 31.39 3.63 21.72
CA VAL A 352 32.10 2.41 22.11
C VAL A 352 32.16 1.42 20.95
N LYS A 353 31.05 1.22 20.22
CA LYS A 353 31.05 0.37 19.03
C LYS A 353 32.04 0.84 17.97
N GLN A 354 32.12 2.14 17.69
CA GLN A 354 33.07 2.69 16.72
C GLN A 354 34.52 2.47 17.14
N LEU A 355 34.81 2.53 18.44
CA LEU A 355 36.14 2.25 18.98
C LEU A 355 36.49 0.75 18.93
N LEU A 356 35.52 -0.14 19.17
CA LEU A 356 35.73 -1.59 19.21
C LEU A 356 35.74 -2.26 17.84
N VAL A 357 35.01 -1.73 16.85
CA VAL A 357 34.93 -2.36 15.51
C VAL A 357 36.30 -2.53 14.84
N PRO A 358 37.21 -1.54 14.83
CA PRO A 358 38.56 -1.72 14.29
C PRO A 358 39.38 -2.81 14.98
N LEU A 359 39.15 -3.03 16.28
CA LEU A 359 39.87 -4.06 17.05
C LEU A 359 39.47 -5.48 16.65
N LYS A 360 38.30 -5.66 16.02
CA LYS A 360 37.89 -6.98 15.51
C LYS A 360 38.82 -7.50 14.42
N ALA A 361 39.35 -6.61 13.57
CA ALA A 361 40.28 -6.98 12.51
C ALA A 361 41.63 -7.51 13.04
N LEU A 362 41.92 -7.32 14.34
CA LEU A 362 43.13 -7.85 14.98
C LEU A 362 42.92 -9.28 15.53
N SER A 363 41.68 -9.77 15.57
CA SER A 363 41.37 -11.11 16.07
C SER A 363 41.50 -12.15 14.95
N SER A 364 42.30 -13.18 15.18
CA SER A 364 42.39 -14.36 14.30
C SER A 364 41.09 -15.18 14.23
N TYR A 365 40.12 -14.86 15.09
CA TYR A 365 38.82 -15.53 15.18
C TYR A 365 37.67 -14.66 14.65
N ASP A 366 37.95 -13.50 14.05
CA ASP A 366 36.90 -12.69 13.42
C ASP A 366 36.52 -13.27 12.06
N VAL A 367 35.23 -13.56 11.89
CA VAL A 367 34.71 -14.19 10.68
C VAL A 367 33.81 -13.19 9.96
N VAL A 368 34.19 -12.83 8.73
CA VAL A 368 33.51 -11.78 7.95
C VAL A 368 32.05 -12.13 7.64
N ASN A 369 31.76 -13.41 7.37
CA ASN A 369 30.41 -13.91 7.13
C ASN A 369 30.33 -15.43 7.38
N SER A 370 29.10 -15.97 7.35
CA SER A 370 28.84 -17.39 7.61
C SER A 370 29.52 -18.36 6.63
N TYR A 371 30.03 -17.89 5.48
CA TYR A 371 30.75 -18.73 4.52
C TYR A 371 32.25 -18.87 4.83
N ALA A 372 32.78 -18.06 5.74
CA ALA A 372 34.17 -18.14 6.19
C ALA A 372 34.36 -19.08 7.39
N PHE A 373 33.28 -19.70 7.90
CA PHE A 373 33.37 -20.91 8.70
C PHE A 373 33.53 -22.10 7.75
N GLN A 374 34.77 -22.47 7.44
CA GLN A 374 35.10 -23.74 6.75
C GLN A 374 35.70 -24.73 7.73
#